data_AF-A0A7S3VN59-F1
#
_entry.id   AF-A0A7S3VN59-F1
#
_cell.length_a   1.000
_cell.length_b   1.000
_cell.length_c   1.000
_cell.angle_alpha   90.00
_cell.angle_beta   90.00
_cell.angle_gamma   90.00
#
_symmetry.space_group_name_H-M   'P 1'
#
loop_
_entity.id
_entity.type
_entity.pdbx_description
1 polymer ?
#
loop_
_entity_poly.entity_id
_entity_poly.type
_entity_poly.pdbx_seq_one_letter_code
_entity_poly.pdbx_strand_id
1 'polypeptide(L)'
;MFEGQVAFYLNKYLGKYLNGLDAESLRISVWKGDVELRNLTLKPEALQDLDLPCTVKAGLLGRLTLKVPWARLGQEPVVAEFDRLYILAEPHQEDAGTKGKDAAEYIARLAEAELGHKRKKVAAAESKWLKDLEAKAQQQQQQQQLEGGEAAVQPQGRGGWGMGSLHRLIDSILGNLQLVLTNVHIRYEDDGWAWAGHRLAVGVLLGRVAAHTVDEQGKPAFVTSNVLLLLRKAVTLSQLGAYFDVDRPHMAVQNWAGLSLSDWDRLFSPALHLEQQQHDPGGSMDSLYAHDYLINPVSGSCNYTRRSSKFRQLEGSDGRPALPKHETALRLQSLAVALSGSQYVGAQALAEALDTVASRMPHAHLRPRFRPSTGAAARAWWQYALRAVGIRHLARSRSSSWSRLHLVCSLRKKYVPHYAKCLSDAASASGSRAGGVGG
;
A
#
# COMPACT_ATOMS: atom_id res chain seq x y z
N MET A 1 -8.63 -19.12 18.75
CA MET A 1 -7.41 -18.28 18.79
C MET A 1 -7.03 -17.75 17.41
N PHE A 2 -7.17 -18.54 16.33
CA PHE A 2 -6.81 -18.13 14.97
C PHE A 2 -7.76 -17.05 14.42
N GLU A 3 -9.03 -17.11 14.82
CA GLU A 3 -10.11 -16.16 14.50
C GLU A 3 -9.73 -14.72 14.88
N GLY A 4 -9.21 -14.54 16.10
CA GLY A 4 -8.75 -13.25 16.59
C GLY A 4 -7.55 -12.71 15.80
N GLN A 5 -6.70 -13.60 15.28
CA GLN A 5 -5.55 -13.24 14.46
C GLN A 5 -5.96 -12.83 13.04
N VAL A 6 -6.95 -13.51 12.44
CA VAL A 6 -7.54 -13.12 11.15
C VAL A 6 -8.20 -11.75 11.27
N ALA A 7 -9.01 -11.52 12.30
CA ALA A 7 -9.61 -10.21 12.57
C ALA A 7 -8.54 -9.11 12.76
N PHE A 8 -7.46 -9.43 13.49
CA PHE A 8 -6.32 -8.52 13.65
C PHE A 8 -5.66 -8.15 12.32
N TYR A 9 -5.36 -9.14 11.46
CA TYR A 9 -4.74 -8.88 10.17
C TYR A 9 -5.66 -8.13 9.21
N LEU A 10 -6.95 -8.49 9.15
CA LEU A 10 -7.95 -7.77 8.38
C LEU A 10 -8.00 -6.30 8.80
N ASN A 11 -8.11 -6.02 10.10
CA ASN A 11 -8.12 -4.64 10.59
C ASN A 11 -6.79 -3.92 10.32
N LYS A 12 -5.66 -4.61 10.51
CA LYS A 12 -4.32 -4.04 10.28
C LYS A 12 -4.06 -3.66 8.81
N TYR A 13 -4.51 -4.48 7.86
CA TYR A 13 -4.26 -4.27 6.44
C TYR A 13 -5.35 -3.43 5.79
N LEU A 14 -6.63 -3.72 6.05
CA LEU A 14 -7.75 -3.01 5.45
C LEU A 14 -8.09 -1.71 6.19
N GLY A 15 -7.89 -1.65 7.51
CA GLY A 15 -8.14 -0.46 8.33
C GLY A 15 -7.28 0.75 7.96
N LYS A 16 -6.23 0.56 7.16
CA LYS A 16 -5.44 1.66 6.59
C LYS A 16 -6.14 2.33 5.40
N TYR A 17 -6.95 1.59 4.66
CA TYR A 17 -7.54 2.05 3.40
C TYR A 17 -9.04 2.33 3.53
N LEU A 18 -9.72 1.69 4.48
CA LEU A 18 -11.18 1.70 4.57
C LEU A 18 -11.66 2.28 5.91
N ASN A 19 -12.74 3.04 5.84
CA ASN A 19 -13.58 3.46 6.95
C ASN A 19 -14.73 2.46 7.14
N GLY A 20 -15.30 2.41 8.35
CA GLY A 20 -16.42 1.52 8.67
C GLY A 20 -16.02 0.08 9.05
N LEU A 21 -14.73 -0.17 9.27
CA LEU A 21 -14.25 -1.42 9.85
C LEU A 21 -14.36 -1.34 11.37
N ASP A 22 -15.47 -1.82 11.92
CA ASP A 22 -15.59 -2.00 13.37
C ASP A 22 -14.93 -3.32 13.80
N ALA A 23 -13.93 -3.22 14.67
CA ALA A 23 -13.15 -4.37 15.13
C ALA A 23 -13.99 -5.40 15.91
N GLU A 24 -15.08 -4.98 16.56
CA GLU A 24 -15.95 -5.88 17.31
C GLU A 24 -16.88 -6.67 16.39
N SER A 25 -17.56 -6.01 15.44
CA SER A 25 -18.37 -6.65 14.41
C SER A 25 -17.57 -7.60 13.51
N LEU A 26 -16.32 -7.23 13.17
CA LEU A 26 -15.38 -8.10 12.45
C LEU A 26 -15.10 -9.38 13.23
N ARG A 27 -14.80 -9.27 14.54
CA ARG A 27 -14.58 -10.44 15.39
C ARG A 27 -15.83 -11.32 15.40
N ILE A 28 -17.01 -10.76 15.67
CA ILE A 28 -18.28 -11.49 15.72
C ILE A 28 -18.62 -12.18 14.40
N SER A 29 -18.31 -11.55 13.25
CA SER A 29 -18.54 -12.14 11.93
C SER A 29 -17.61 -13.31 11.63
N VAL A 30 -16.33 -13.20 12.03
CA VAL A 30 -15.37 -14.32 11.95
C VAL A 30 -15.84 -15.53 12.78
N TRP A 31 -16.52 -15.31 13.90
CA TRP A 31 -17.08 -16.39 14.74
C TRP A 31 -18.24 -17.16 14.09
N LYS A 32 -18.96 -16.55 13.14
CA LYS A 32 -20.15 -17.14 12.51
C LYS A 32 -19.85 -17.87 11.18
N GLY A 33 -18.62 -17.79 10.68
CA GLY A 33 -18.22 -18.42 9.41
C GLY A 33 -17.53 -17.43 8.47
N ASP A 34 -18.12 -17.22 7.30
CA ASP A 34 -17.62 -16.29 6.28
C ASP A 34 -17.69 -14.84 6.79
N VAL A 35 -16.60 -14.10 6.62
CA VAL A 35 -16.58 -12.67 6.96
C VAL A 35 -17.14 -11.91 5.77
N GLU A 36 -18.28 -11.25 5.93
CA GLU A 36 -18.84 -10.37 4.91
C GLU A 36 -18.92 -8.94 5.42
N LEU A 37 -18.29 -8.02 4.70
CA LEU A 37 -18.35 -6.59 4.93
C LEU A 37 -18.96 -5.92 3.71
N ARG A 38 -19.82 -4.93 3.93
CA ARG A 38 -20.56 -4.25 2.86
C ARG A 38 -20.44 -2.75 2.98
N ASN A 39 -20.48 -2.08 1.84
CA ASN A 39 -20.61 -0.64 1.70
C ASN A 39 -19.55 0.14 2.49
N LEU A 40 -18.29 -0.29 2.37
CA LEU A 40 -17.17 0.35 3.04
C LEU A 40 -16.71 1.57 2.23
N THR A 41 -16.34 2.65 2.92
CA THR A 41 -15.85 3.87 2.28
C THR A 41 -14.33 3.89 2.28
N LEU A 42 -13.70 4.30 1.18
CA LEU A 42 -12.25 4.50 1.16
C LEU A 42 -11.85 5.77 1.91
N LYS A 43 -10.70 5.72 2.57
CA LYS A 43 -10.09 6.89 3.21
C LYS A 43 -9.52 7.85 2.16
N PRO A 44 -9.55 9.17 2.39
CA PRO A 44 -8.90 10.15 1.50
C PRO A 44 -7.42 9.83 1.26
N GLU A 45 -6.75 9.26 2.27
CA GLU A 45 -5.33 8.91 2.25
C GLU A 45 -5.05 7.51 1.67
N ALA A 46 -6.06 6.75 1.22
CA ALA A 46 -5.89 5.35 0.83
C ALA A 46 -4.90 5.13 -0.32
N LEU A 47 -4.69 6.14 -1.17
CA LEU A 47 -3.74 6.09 -2.29
C LEU A 47 -2.33 6.62 -1.93
N GLN A 48 -2.13 7.16 -0.73
CA GLN A 48 -0.85 7.75 -0.33
C GLN A 48 0.28 6.72 -0.20
N ASP A 49 -0.03 5.48 0.17
CA ASP A 49 0.94 4.38 0.26
C ASP A 49 1.55 4.02 -1.11
N LEU A 50 0.93 4.45 -2.22
CA LEU A 50 1.45 4.30 -3.57
C LEU A 50 2.41 5.42 -3.97
N ASP A 51 2.74 6.34 -3.06
CA ASP A 51 3.54 7.55 -3.29
C ASP A 51 2.97 8.43 -4.44
N LEU A 52 1.66 8.35 -4.67
CA LEU A 52 0.96 9.11 -5.71
C LEU A 52 0.49 10.47 -5.16
N PRO A 53 0.63 11.57 -5.92
CA PRO A 53 0.22 12.91 -5.52
C PRO A 53 -1.28 13.16 -5.74
N CYS A 54 -2.12 12.21 -5.33
CA CYS A 54 -3.57 12.28 -5.46
C CYS A 54 -4.25 11.86 -4.15
N THR A 55 -5.48 12.35 -3.96
CA THR A 55 -6.34 11.99 -2.84
C THR A 55 -7.61 11.35 -3.35
N VAL A 56 -8.20 10.47 -2.53
CA VAL A 56 -9.51 9.90 -2.84
C VAL A 56 -10.58 10.94 -2.54
N LYS A 57 -11.21 11.47 -3.58
CA LYS A 57 -12.37 12.38 -3.49
C LYS A 57 -13.62 11.62 -3.03
N ALA A 58 -13.83 10.44 -3.58
CA ALA A 58 -14.89 9.53 -3.19
C ALA A 58 -14.48 8.10 -3.48
N GLY A 59 -14.89 7.14 -2.64
CA GLY A 59 -14.61 5.74 -2.92
C GLY A 59 -15.49 4.79 -2.14
N LEU A 60 -15.87 3.71 -2.81
CA LEU A 60 -16.72 2.65 -2.31
C LEU A 60 -16.04 1.30 -2.52
N LEU A 61 -16.12 0.45 -1.51
CA LEU A 61 -15.99 -1.00 -1.63
C LEU A 61 -17.35 -1.61 -1.28
N GLY A 62 -18.10 -2.03 -2.29
CA GLY A 62 -19.49 -2.47 -2.14
C GLY A 62 -19.61 -3.76 -1.33
N ARG A 63 -18.74 -4.74 -1.58
CA ARG A 63 -18.68 -5.97 -0.77
C ARG A 63 -17.26 -6.53 -0.70
N LEU A 64 -16.91 -6.99 0.49
CA LEU A 64 -15.74 -7.81 0.76
C LEU A 64 -16.17 -9.08 1.48
N THR A 65 -15.86 -10.24 0.90
CA THR A 65 -16.14 -11.54 1.49
C THR A 65 -14.84 -12.32 1.68
N LEU A 66 -14.58 -12.78 2.90
CA LEU A 66 -13.48 -13.70 3.21
C LEU A 66 -14.06 -15.05 3.63
N LYS A 67 -13.96 -16.03 2.74
CA LYS A 67 -14.39 -17.41 3.00
C LYS A 67 -13.22 -18.18 3.59
N VAL A 68 -13.36 -18.56 4.86
CA VAL A 68 -12.31 -19.25 5.62
C VAL A 68 -12.78 -20.67 5.93
N PRO A 69 -12.14 -21.72 5.37
CA PRO A 69 -12.55 -23.09 5.62
C PRO A 69 -12.07 -23.55 7.01
N TRP A 70 -12.73 -23.11 8.08
CA TRP A 70 -12.31 -23.36 9.47
C TRP A 70 -12.10 -24.85 9.79
N ALA A 71 -12.97 -25.72 9.26
CA ALA A 71 -12.89 -27.16 9.46
C ALA A 71 -11.73 -27.84 8.69
N ARG A 72 -11.22 -27.19 7.64
CA ARG A 72 -10.21 -27.75 6.72
C ARG A 72 -9.05 -26.78 6.47
N LEU A 73 -8.73 -25.99 7.48
CA LEU A 73 -7.71 -24.94 7.39
C LEU A 73 -6.33 -25.57 7.12
N GLY A 74 -5.67 -25.15 6.04
CA GLY A 74 -4.41 -25.76 5.59
C GLY A 74 -4.58 -27.00 4.69
N GLN A 75 -5.82 -27.35 4.31
CA GLN A 75 -6.14 -28.33 3.27
C GLN A 75 -7.00 -27.71 2.15
N GLU A 76 -7.79 -26.69 2.48
CA GLU A 76 -8.57 -25.90 1.53
C GLU A 76 -8.11 -24.44 1.50
N PRO A 77 -8.20 -23.77 0.34
CA PRO A 77 -7.76 -22.38 0.20
C PRO A 77 -8.74 -21.41 0.87
N VAL A 78 -8.19 -20.34 1.45
CA VAL A 78 -8.97 -19.16 1.82
C VAL A 78 -9.31 -18.39 0.55
N VAL A 79 -10.57 -17.94 0.42
CA VAL A 79 -11.03 -17.17 -0.74
C VAL A 79 -11.38 -15.74 -0.30
N ALA A 80 -10.72 -14.75 -0.89
CA ALA A 80 -11.01 -13.34 -0.69
C ALA A 80 -11.68 -12.77 -1.96
N GLU A 81 -12.91 -12.31 -1.82
CA GLU A 81 -13.73 -11.75 -2.90
C GLU A 81 -13.99 -10.27 -2.62
N PHE A 82 -13.64 -9.41 -3.57
CA PHE A 82 -13.90 -7.98 -3.54
C PHE A 82 -14.82 -7.65 -4.71
N ASP A 83 -15.89 -6.94 -4.44
CA ASP A 83 -16.86 -6.54 -5.45
C ASP A 83 -17.17 -5.06 -5.33
N ARG A 84 -17.24 -4.38 -6.48
CA ARG A 84 -17.51 -2.95 -6.61
C ARG A 84 -16.47 -2.11 -5.88
N LEU A 85 -15.25 -2.11 -6.40
CA LEU A 85 -14.18 -1.22 -5.95
C LEU A 85 -14.18 0.02 -6.85
N TYR A 86 -14.86 1.06 -6.39
CA TYR A 86 -15.02 2.31 -7.11
C TYR A 86 -14.23 3.41 -6.43
N ILE A 87 -13.39 4.09 -7.19
CA ILE A 87 -12.51 5.14 -6.68
C ILE A 87 -12.54 6.32 -7.63
N LEU A 88 -12.89 7.49 -7.10
CA LEU A 88 -12.67 8.78 -7.72
C LEU A 88 -11.51 9.47 -7.01
N ALA A 89 -10.40 9.65 -7.72
CA ALA A 89 -9.23 10.36 -7.27
C ALA A 89 -9.17 11.75 -7.89
N GLU A 90 -8.54 12.68 -7.17
CA GLU A 90 -8.28 14.04 -7.64
C GLU A 90 -6.83 14.45 -7.30
N PRO A 91 -6.25 15.44 -7.99
CA PRO A 91 -4.95 15.98 -7.62
C PRO A 91 -4.93 16.38 -6.14
N HIS A 92 -3.85 16.04 -5.43
CA HIS A 92 -3.72 16.43 -4.04
C HIS A 92 -3.68 17.97 -3.92
N GLN A 93 -4.74 18.55 -3.37
CA GLN A 93 -4.79 19.97 -3.05
C GLN A 93 -4.02 20.20 -1.75
N GLU A 94 -2.85 20.85 -1.84
CA GLU A 94 -2.18 21.35 -0.62
C GLU A 94 -3.10 22.39 0.04
N ASP A 95 -3.36 22.25 1.35
CA ASP A 95 -4.10 23.24 2.12
C ASP A 95 -3.56 24.65 1.86
N ALA A 96 -4.27 25.42 1.03
CA ALA A 96 -4.06 26.84 0.81
C ALA A 96 -4.35 27.68 2.09
N GLY A 97 -4.74 27.00 3.18
CA GLY A 97 -5.41 27.54 4.36
C GLY A 97 -4.56 27.78 5.61
N THR A 98 -3.23 27.87 5.52
CA THR A 98 -2.50 28.59 6.59
C THR A 98 -1.64 29.65 5.97
N LYS A 99 -2.24 30.83 5.80
CA LYS A 99 -1.53 32.10 5.66
C LYS A 99 -0.73 32.31 6.95
N GLY A 100 0.45 31.67 7.02
CA GLY A 100 1.42 31.90 8.09
C GLY A 100 1.90 33.33 7.97
N LYS A 101 1.56 34.14 8.98
CA LYS A 101 2.04 35.50 9.13
C LYS A 101 3.52 35.42 9.52
N ASP A 102 4.33 36.28 8.93
CA ASP A 102 5.78 36.47 9.18
C ASP A 102 6.79 35.35 8.87
N ALA A 103 7.89 35.77 8.26
CA ALA A 103 9.05 34.93 7.94
C ALA A 103 9.74 34.35 9.20
N ALA A 104 9.62 35.01 10.35
CA ALA A 104 10.19 34.55 11.62
C ALA A 104 9.47 33.31 12.16
N GLU A 105 8.13 33.29 12.11
CA GLU A 105 7.30 32.15 12.52
C GLU A 105 7.60 30.93 11.63
N TYR A 106 7.79 31.15 10.32
CA TYR A 106 8.21 30.11 9.40
C TYR A 106 9.58 29.51 9.76
N ILE A 107 10.57 30.33 10.13
CA ILE A 107 11.90 29.84 10.53
C ILE A 107 11.82 29.01 11.81
N ALA A 108 11.00 29.42 12.78
CA ALA A 108 10.76 28.66 14.00
C ALA A 108 10.07 27.32 13.70
N ARG A 109 8.99 27.34 12.91
CA ARG A 109 8.26 26.15 12.45
C ARG A 109 9.17 25.19 11.68
N LEU A 110 10.07 25.70 10.85
CA LEU A 110 11.06 24.90 10.14
C LEU A 110 11.99 24.16 11.11
N ALA A 111 12.51 24.84 12.13
CA ALA A 111 13.39 24.23 13.13
C ALA A 111 12.65 23.14 13.92
N GLU A 112 11.39 23.39 14.29
CA GLU A 112 10.53 22.40 14.95
C GLU A 112 10.20 21.21 14.05
N ALA A 113 9.84 21.45 12.79
CA ALA A 113 9.56 20.40 11.81
C ALA A 113 10.80 19.52 11.56
N GLU A 114 11.99 20.12 11.50
CA GLU A 114 13.24 19.37 11.39
C GLU A 114 13.51 18.51 12.63
N LEU A 115 13.33 19.08 13.82
CA LEU A 115 13.53 18.37 15.08
C LEU A 115 12.50 17.24 15.24
N GLY A 116 11.25 17.49 14.86
CA GLY A 116 10.18 16.49 14.79
C GLY A 116 10.48 15.38 13.79
N HIS A 117 10.96 15.70 12.60
CA HIS A 117 11.34 14.70 11.59
C HIS A 117 12.53 13.85 12.05
N LYS A 118 13.54 14.48 12.67
CA LYS A 118 14.68 13.77 13.29
C LYS A 118 14.18 12.83 14.40
N ARG A 119 13.30 13.31 15.28
CA ARG A 119 12.68 12.49 16.34
C ARG A 119 11.88 11.32 15.77
N LYS A 120 11.05 11.54 14.75
CA LYS A 120 10.29 10.46 14.07
C LYS A 120 11.20 9.41 13.47
N LYS A 121 12.30 9.82 12.81
CA LYS A 121 13.31 8.90 12.27
C LYS A 121 14.00 8.10 13.37
N VAL A 122 14.37 8.74 14.47
CA VAL A 122 14.96 8.06 15.63
C VAL A 122 13.96 7.06 16.23
N ALA A 123 12.73 7.48 16.52
CA ALA A 123 11.69 6.61 17.08
C ALA A 123 11.35 5.42 16.15
N ALA A 124 11.30 5.64 14.83
CA ALA A 124 11.09 4.55 13.87
C ALA A 124 12.27 3.57 13.86
N ALA A 125 13.51 4.07 13.94
CA ALA A 125 14.71 3.25 14.04
C ALA A 125 14.78 2.49 15.38
N GLU A 126 14.41 3.13 16.49
CA GLU A 126 14.31 2.52 17.82
C GLU A 126 13.24 1.43 17.83
N SER A 127 12.03 1.70 17.31
CA SER A 127 10.96 0.70 17.20
C SER A 127 11.38 -0.49 16.34
N LYS A 128 12.08 -0.23 15.24
CA LYS A 128 12.64 -1.31 14.41
C LYS A 128 13.70 -2.11 15.16
N TRP A 129 14.61 -1.44 15.86
CA TRP A 129 15.66 -2.09 16.63
C TRP A 129 15.10 -2.92 17.79
N LEU A 130 14.10 -2.42 18.51
CA LEU A 130 13.39 -3.16 19.56
C LEU A 130 12.72 -4.42 18.98
N LYS A 131 12.04 -4.31 17.84
CA LYS A 131 11.45 -5.46 17.15
C LYS A 131 12.50 -6.47 16.69
N ASP A 132 13.64 -6.00 16.18
CA ASP A 132 14.75 -6.86 15.76
C ASP A 132 15.38 -7.59 16.97
N LEU A 133 15.47 -6.91 18.12
CA LEU A 133 15.91 -7.52 19.39
C LEU A 133 14.91 -8.56 19.89
N GLU A 134 13.62 -8.23 19.92
CA GLU A 134 12.55 -9.17 20.29
C GLU A 134 12.57 -10.41 19.39
N ALA A 135 12.73 -10.22 18.08
CA ALA A 135 12.84 -11.32 17.12
C ALA A 135 14.08 -12.19 17.36
N LYS A 136 15.23 -11.58 17.67
CA LYS A 136 16.46 -12.32 18.00
C LYS A 136 16.37 -13.07 19.33
N ALA A 137 15.75 -12.46 20.34
CA ALA A 137 15.52 -13.09 21.64
C ALA A 137 14.57 -14.30 21.48
N GLN A 138 13.52 -14.17 20.68
CA GLN A 138 12.62 -15.28 20.32
C GLN A 138 13.36 -16.39 19.56
N GLN A 139 14.24 -16.04 18.62
CA GLN A 139 15.08 -17.01 17.91
C GLN A 139 16.05 -17.73 18.84
N GLN A 140 16.71 -17.04 19.78
CA GLN A 140 17.63 -17.66 20.75
C GLN A 140 16.90 -18.58 21.73
N GLN A 141 15.73 -18.19 22.24
CA GLN A 141 14.89 -19.08 23.04
C GLN A 141 14.48 -20.33 22.26
N GLN A 142 14.18 -20.18 20.97
CA GLN A 142 13.81 -21.29 20.10
C GLN A 142 15.01 -22.22 19.82
N GLN A 143 16.23 -21.69 19.71
CA GLN A 143 17.46 -22.46 19.53
C GLN A 143 17.84 -23.22 20.80
N GLN A 144 17.74 -22.59 21.98
CA GLN A 144 18.00 -23.25 23.27
C GLN A 144 17.00 -24.36 23.59
N GLN A 145 15.74 -24.24 23.14
CA GLN A 145 14.76 -25.33 23.25
C GLN A 145 15.02 -26.49 22.29
N LEU A 146 15.75 -26.27 21.19
CA LEU A 146 16.13 -27.31 20.22
C LEU A 146 17.42 -28.04 20.64
N GLU A 147 18.34 -27.35 21.32
CA GLU A 147 19.63 -27.93 21.76
C GLU A 147 19.57 -28.59 23.14
N GLY A 148 18.57 -28.28 23.99
CA GLY A 148 18.38 -28.90 25.31
C GLY A 148 17.61 -30.22 25.34
N GLY A 149 17.54 -30.94 24.21
CA GLY A 149 16.56 -32.02 23.97
C GLY A 149 17.11 -33.45 23.89
N GLU A 150 18.28 -33.76 24.46
CA GLU A 150 18.69 -35.16 24.67
C GLU A 150 18.69 -35.48 26.17
N ALA A 151 17.82 -36.41 26.55
CA ALA A 151 17.58 -37.00 27.88
C ALA A 151 16.56 -36.29 28.81
N ALA A 152 15.26 -36.50 28.55
CA ALA A 152 14.27 -36.91 29.56
C ALA A 152 12.87 -37.11 28.94
N VAL A 153 12.35 -38.33 29.10
CA VAL A 153 10.94 -38.73 29.34
C VAL A 153 9.81 -37.93 28.67
N GLN A 154 9.00 -38.64 27.88
CA GLN A 154 7.69 -38.18 27.38
C GLN A 154 6.81 -37.59 28.50
N PRO A 155 6.20 -36.41 28.30
CA PRO A 155 4.93 -36.10 28.91
C PRO A 155 3.83 -36.23 27.86
N GLN A 156 2.95 -37.22 28.06
CA GLN A 156 1.58 -37.14 27.56
C GLN A 156 0.91 -35.88 28.13
N GLY A 157 0.32 -35.08 27.24
CA GLY A 157 -0.74 -34.12 27.56
C GLY A 157 -0.31 -32.83 28.27
N ARG A 158 -0.26 -31.70 27.52
CA ARG A 158 -1.12 -30.51 27.71
C ARG A 158 -0.67 -29.37 26.78
N GLY A 159 -1.40 -29.22 25.66
CA GLY A 159 -1.55 -28.03 24.81
C GLY A 159 -0.42 -26.99 24.73
N GLY A 160 0.56 -27.21 23.85
CA GLY A 160 1.52 -26.19 23.41
C GLY A 160 1.33 -25.83 21.93
N TRP A 161 0.23 -25.20 21.56
CA TRP A 161 0.03 -24.60 20.22
C TRP A 161 0.95 -23.36 20.09
N GLY A 162 2.23 -23.58 19.80
CA GLY A 162 3.27 -22.54 19.76
C GLY A 162 3.28 -21.70 18.47
N MET A 163 3.81 -20.49 18.58
CA MET A 163 4.01 -19.47 17.52
C MET A 163 4.56 -20.03 16.18
N GLY A 164 5.41 -21.07 16.23
CA GLY A 164 6.00 -21.70 15.03
C GLY A 164 5.00 -22.48 14.17
N SER A 165 4.02 -23.15 14.78
CA SER A 165 2.96 -23.86 14.05
C SER A 165 1.98 -22.87 13.41
N LEU A 166 1.72 -21.73 14.07
CA LEU A 166 0.91 -20.63 13.54
C LEU A 166 1.55 -20.00 12.29
N HIS A 167 2.87 -19.78 12.30
CA HIS A 167 3.57 -19.18 11.17
C HIS A 167 3.48 -20.06 9.91
N ARG A 168 3.69 -21.38 10.03
CA ARG A 168 3.53 -22.32 8.90
C ARG A 168 2.10 -22.33 8.36
N LEU A 169 1.11 -22.20 9.24
CA LEU A 169 -0.29 -22.13 8.84
C LEU A 169 -0.58 -20.85 8.04
N ILE A 170 -0.06 -19.70 8.51
CA ILE A 170 -0.16 -18.42 7.79
C ILE A 170 0.51 -18.51 6.42
N ASP A 171 1.71 -19.10 6.34
CA ASP A 171 2.43 -19.29 5.07
C ASP A 171 1.65 -20.17 4.09
N SER A 172 1.03 -21.25 4.58
CA SER A 172 0.16 -22.12 3.79
C SER A 172 -1.07 -21.38 3.29
N ILE A 173 -1.71 -20.57 4.14
CA ILE A 173 -2.86 -19.73 3.78
C ILE A 173 -2.46 -18.70 2.72
N LEU A 174 -1.38 -17.95 2.93
CA LEU A 174 -0.91 -16.94 1.98
C LEU A 174 -0.52 -17.54 0.64
N GLY A 175 0.16 -18.69 0.68
CA GLY A 175 0.54 -19.42 -0.51
C GLY A 175 -0.66 -19.93 -1.32
N ASN A 176 -1.73 -20.33 -0.65
CA ASN A 176 -2.95 -20.86 -1.28
C ASN A 176 -4.11 -19.88 -1.39
N LEU A 177 -3.95 -18.63 -0.96
CA LEU A 177 -4.98 -17.61 -1.03
C LEU A 177 -5.51 -17.45 -2.45
N GLN A 178 -6.83 -17.57 -2.59
CA GLN A 178 -7.54 -17.26 -3.82
C GLN A 178 -8.08 -15.84 -3.72
N LEU A 179 -7.87 -15.06 -4.77
CA LEU A 179 -8.28 -13.66 -4.82
C LEU A 179 -9.18 -13.45 -6.03
N VAL A 180 -10.35 -12.87 -5.81
CA VAL A 180 -11.29 -12.50 -6.87
C VAL A 180 -11.66 -11.03 -6.68
N LEU A 181 -11.40 -10.20 -7.69
CA LEU A 181 -11.92 -8.82 -7.73
C LEU A 181 -12.88 -8.71 -8.90
N THR A 182 -14.05 -8.12 -8.67
CA THR A 182 -15.07 -7.84 -9.68
C THR A 182 -15.51 -6.38 -9.63
N ASN A 183 -15.89 -5.85 -10.79
CA ASN A 183 -16.45 -4.50 -10.93
C ASN A 183 -15.52 -3.44 -10.33
N VAL A 184 -14.31 -3.33 -10.87
CA VAL A 184 -13.34 -2.32 -10.43
C VAL A 184 -13.33 -1.17 -11.41
N HIS A 185 -13.45 0.05 -10.91
CA HIS A 185 -13.28 1.27 -11.70
C HIS A 185 -12.56 2.32 -10.86
N ILE A 186 -11.36 2.66 -11.28
CA ILE A 186 -10.54 3.71 -10.68
C ILE A 186 -10.48 4.83 -11.69
N ARG A 187 -11.00 6.01 -11.33
CA ARG A 187 -11.04 7.21 -12.16
C ARG A 187 -10.30 8.33 -11.44
N TYR A 188 -9.40 8.99 -12.13
CA TYR A 188 -8.72 10.20 -11.71
C TYR A 188 -9.27 11.36 -12.53
N GLU A 189 -9.70 12.44 -11.86
CA GLU A 189 -10.21 13.66 -12.50
C GLU A 189 -9.35 14.86 -12.12
N ASP A 190 -8.96 15.62 -13.13
CA ASP A 190 -8.20 16.85 -13.02
C ASP A 190 -8.92 18.00 -13.75
N ASP A 191 -9.32 19.03 -13.00
CA ASP A 191 -10.00 20.23 -13.50
C ASP A 191 -9.00 21.37 -13.73
N GLY A 192 -8.07 21.14 -14.65
CA GLY A 192 -7.12 22.15 -15.14
C GLY A 192 -5.88 22.39 -14.27
N TRP A 193 -5.58 21.52 -13.30
CA TRP A 193 -4.36 21.59 -12.50
C TRP A 193 -3.11 21.23 -13.31
N ALA A 194 -3.14 20.15 -14.10
CA ALA A 194 -2.02 19.78 -14.95
C ALA A 194 -1.97 20.57 -16.27
N TRP A 195 -3.14 20.80 -16.88
CA TRP A 195 -3.25 21.51 -18.15
C TRP A 195 -4.29 22.62 -18.06
N ALA A 196 -3.82 23.86 -17.90
CA ALA A 196 -4.69 25.01 -17.72
C ALA A 196 -5.69 25.15 -18.87
N GLY A 197 -6.98 25.27 -18.52
CA GLY A 197 -8.07 25.40 -19.48
C GLY A 197 -8.63 24.07 -20.01
N HIS A 198 -8.01 22.94 -19.65
CA HIS A 198 -8.45 21.62 -20.10
C HIS A 198 -8.82 20.71 -18.93
N ARG A 199 -9.83 19.88 -19.13
CA ARG A 199 -10.24 18.85 -18.17
C ARG A 199 -9.65 17.51 -18.58
N LEU A 200 -9.03 16.83 -17.64
CA LEU A 200 -8.46 15.51 -17.89
C LEU A 200 -9.16 14.49 -17.00
N ALA A 201 -9.44 13.32 -17.54
CA ALA A 201 -9.84 12.18 -16.75
C ALA A 201 -9.17 10.90 -17.23
N VAL A 202 -8.49 10.21 -16.33
CA VAL A 202 -7.82 8.94 -16.62
C VAL A 202 -8.52 7.85 -15.83
N GLY A 203 -8.82 6.72 -16.44
CA GLY A 203 -9.45 5.64 -15.71
C GLY A 203 -9.00 4.25 -16.14
N VAL A 204 -9.09 3.34 -15.17
CA VAL A 204 -8.86 1.91 -15.34
C VAL A 204 -10.14 1.19 -14.93
N LEU A 205 -10.63 0.35 -15.83
CA LEU A 205 -11.82 -0.46 -15.71
C LEU A 205 -11.42 -1.92 -15.70
N LEU A 206 -12.05 -2.72 -14.85
CA LEU A 206 -11.82 -4.16 -14.81
C LEU A 206 -13.12 -4.87 -14.43
N GLY A 207 -13.63 -5.68 -15.36
CA GLY A 207 -14.80 -6.51 -15.12
C GLY A 207 -14.51 -7.57 -14.06
N ARG A 208 -13.45 -8.36 -14.24
CA ARG A 208 -13.05 -9.40 -13.27
C ARG A 208 -11.57 -9.76 -13.38
N VAL A 209 -10.92 -9.96 -12.23
CA VAL A 209 -9.66 -10.70 -12.14
C VAL A 209 -9.79 -11.77 -11.06
N ALA A 210 -9.30 -12.98 -11.34
CA ALA A 210 -9.26 -14.04 -10.36
C ALA A 210 -7.93 -14.78 -10.39
N ALA A 211 -7.30 -14.96 -9.23
CA ALA A 211 -6.04 -15.64 -9.05
C ALA A 211 -6.20 -16.85 -8.12
N HIS A 212 -5.72 -18.02 -8.54
CA HIS A 212 -5.74 -19.24 -7.74
C HIS A 212 -4.43 -20.03 -7.88
N THR A 213 -4.15 -20.90 -6.92
CA THR A 213 -2.96 -21.77 -6.94
C THR A 213 -3.14 -22.92 -7.93
N VAL A 214 -2.06 -23.24 -8.64
CA VAL A 214 -2.04 -24.32 -9.63
C VAL A 214 -0.86 -25.27 -9.43
N ASP A 215 -1.02 -26.50 -9.92
CA ASP A 215 0.05 -27.49 -9.99
C ASP A 215 1.04 -27.21 -11.15
N GLU A 216 1.92 -28.17 -11.43
CA GLU A 216 2.88 -28.09 -12.54
C GLU A 216 2.21 -28.12 -13.91
N GLN A 217 1.06 -28.79 -14.00
CA GLN A 217 0.26 -28.94 -15.22
C GLN A 217 -0.69 -27.76 -15.43
N GLY A 218 -0.71 -26.78 -14.51
CA GLY A 218 -1.56 -25.60 -14.56
C GLY A 218 -3.01 -25.84 -14.13
N LYS A 219 -3.30 -26.97 -13.45
CA LYS A 219 -4.63 -27.26 -12.91
C LYS A 219 -4.78 -26.70 -11.49
N PRO A 220 -6.00 -26.29 -11.07
CA PRO A 220 -6.24 -25.82 -9.71
C PRO A 220 -5.80 -26.85 -8.67
N ALA A 221 -4.93 -26.44 -7.75
CA ALA A 221 -4.37 -27.33 -6.73
C ALA A 221 -4.14 -26.59 -5.41
N PHE A 222 -4.22 -27.32 -4.30
CA PHE A 222 -3.82 -26.85 -2.99
C PHE A 222 -2.44 -27.43 -2.65
N VAL A 223 -1.46 -26.55 -2.42
CA VAL A 223 -0.08 -26.96 -2.13
C VAL A 223 0.12 -26.95 -0.62
N THR A 224 0.35 -28.12 -0.02
CA THR A 224 0.50 -28.29 1.44
C THR A 224 1.93 -28.10 1.94
N SER A 225 2.94 -28.29 1.10
CA SER A 225 4.35 -28.22 1.49
C SER A 225 5.15 -27.25 0.62
N ASN A 226 6.15 -26.58 1.21
CA ASN A 226 7.09 -25.71 0.48
C ASN A 226 6.44 -24.57 -0.33
N VAL A 227 5.25 -24.11 0.06
CA VAL A 227 4.44 -23.14 -0.71
C VAL A 227 5.16 -21.81 -0.97
N LEU A 228 6.04 -21.40 -0.05
CA LEU A 228 6.86 -20.20 -0.20
C LEU A 228 8.18 -20.44 -0.95
N LEU A 229 8.61 -21.70 -1.12
CA LEU A 229 9.80 -22.03 -1.92
C LEU A 229 9.50 -21.91 -3.41
N LEU A 230 8.34 -22.41 -3.84
CA LEU A 230 7.85 -22.38 -5.21
C LEU A 230 6.35 -22.04 -5.19
N LEU A 231 6.01 -20.85 -5.69
CA LEU A 231 4.64 -20.38 -5.80
C LEU A 231 4.22 -20.40 -7.27
N ARG A 232 3.10 -21.06 -7.58
CA ARG A 232 2.47 -21.06 -8.90
C ARG A 232 1.05 -20.53 -8.78
N LYS A 233 0.72 -19.51 -9.57
CA LYS A 233 -0.62 -18.90 -9.60
C LYS A 233 -1.10 -18.80 -11.05
N ALA A 234 -2.32 -19.23 -11.31
CA ALA A 234 -3.02 -18.91 -12.54
C ALA A 234 -3.96 -17.74 -12.28
N VAL A 235 -3.93 -16.76 -13.18
CA VAL A 235 -4.73 -15.55 -13.15
C VAL A 235 -5.60 -15.52 -14.39
N THR A 236 -6.89 -15.26 -14.21
CA THR A 236 -7.84 -14.99 -15.29
C THR A 236 -8.23 -13.53 -15.24
N LEU A 237 -8.20 -12.86 -16.38
CA LEU A 237 -8.48 -11.46 -16.55
C LEU A 237 -9.63 -11.30 -17.55
N SER A 238 -10.64 -10.52 -17.17
CA SER A 238 -11.81 -10.24 -18.01
C SER A 238 -12.05 -8.75 -18.08
N GLN A 239 -12.03 -8.23 -19.32
CA GLN A 239 -12.37 -6.85 -19.65
C GLN A 239 -11.56 -5.81 -18.85
N LEU A 240 -10.24 -5.87 -18.92
CA LEU A 240 -9.36 -4.79 -18.46
C LEU A 240 -9.32 -3.70 -19.53
N GLY A 241 -9.80 -2.50 -19.22
CA GLY A 241 -9.72 -1.34 -20.09
C GLY A 241 -9.00 -0.18 -19.41
N ALA A 242 -8.35 0.67 -20.18
CA ALA A 242 -7.81 1.93 -19.70
C ALA A 242 -8.15 3.04 -20.69
N TYR A 243 -8.59 4.19 -20.17
CA TYR A 243 -8.99 5.33 -20.99
C TYR A 243 -8.36 6.62 -20.49
N PHE A 244 -8.29 7.59 -21.41
CA PHE A 244 -7.89 8.95 -21.13
C PHE A 244 -8.83 9.88 -21.88
N ASP A 245 -9.73 10.51 -21.13
CA ASP A 245 -10.66 11.51 -21.63
C ASP A 245 -10.06 12.91 -21.51
N VAL A 246 -10.16 13.70 -22.59
CA VAL A 246 -9.78 15.11 -22.63
C VAL A 246 -11.02 15.95 -22.90
N ASP A 247 -11.23 16.97 -22.09
CA ASP A 247 -12.34 17.93 -22.15
C ASP A 247 -13.74 17.30 -22.06
N ARG A 248 -13.83 16.07 -21.54
CA ARG A 248 -15.10 15.43 -21.21
C ARG A 248 -15.60 15.88 -19.83
N PRO A 249 -16.92 15.89 -19.59
CA PRO A 249 -17.47 16.30 -18.31
C PRO A 249 -17.05 15.34 -17.20
N HIS A 250 -16.74 15.93 -16.04
CA HIS A 250 -16.46 15.21 -14.81
C HIS A 250 -17.74 14.73 -14.12
N MET A 251 -17.59 13.81 -13.18
CA MET A 251 -18.70 13.34 -12.35
C MET A 251 -19.21 14.44 -11.42
N ALA A 252 -20.35 15.04 -11.76
CA ALA A 252 -20.98 16.12 -11.00
C ALA A 252 -21.89 15.59 -9.87
N VAL A 253 -21.30 14.99 -8.83
CA VAL A 253 -22.02 14.54 -7.64
C VAL A 253 -21.81 15.50 -6.47
N GLN A 254 -22.91 15.99 -5.89
CA GLN A 254 -22.86 16.93 -4.75
C GLN A 254 -22.64 16.23 -3.41
N ASN A 255 -23.26 15.07 -3.19
CA ASN A 255 -23.16 14.32 -1.94
C ASN A 255 -22.84 12.85 -2.17
N TRP A 256 -21.55 12.51 -2.11
CA TRP A 256 -21.05 11.14 -2.27
C TRP A 256 -21.49 10.19 -1.15
N ALA A 257 -21.67 10.71 0.08
CA ALA A 257 -22.03 9.91 1.23
C ALA A 257 -23.50 9.43 1.21
N GLY A 258 -24.37 10.13 0.47
CA GLY A 258 -25.79 9.82 0.35
C GLY A 258 -26.17 8.91 -0.82
N LEU A 259 -25.20 8.48 -1.64
CA LEU A 259 -25.47 7.67 -2.82
C LEU A 259 -25.90 6.24 -2.45
N SER A 260 -26.91 5.73 -3.16
CA SER A 260 -27.25 4.31 -3.10
C SER A 260 -26.25 3.46 -3.89
N LEU A 261 -26.20 2.14 -3.64
CA LEU A 261 -25.38 1.22 -4.44
C LEU A 261 -25.72 1.28 -5.93
N SER A 262 -26.99 1.43 -6.28
CA SER A 262 -27.41 1.58 -7.67
C SER A 262 -26.91 2.88 -8.31
N ASP A 263 -26.78 3.96 -7.54
CA ASP A 263 -26.23 5.22 -8.06
C ASP A 263 -24.72 5.10 -8.29
N TRP A 264 -24.02 4.40 -7.39
CA TRP A 264 -22.62 4.04 -7.60
C TRP A 264 -22.43 3.16 -8.84
N ASP A 265 -23.26 2.14 -9.02
CA ASP A 265 -23.20 1.27 -10.19
C ASP A 265 -23.48 2.05 -11.49
N ARG A 266 -24.43 3.00 -11.47
CA ARG A 266 -24.65 3.90 -12.61
C ARG A 266 -23.44 4.76 -12.95
N LEU A 267 -22.62 5.13 -11.97
CA LEU A 267 -21.47 6.00 -12.19
C LEU A 267 -20.18 5.24 -12.54
N PHE A 268 -20.01 4.00 -12.07
CA PHE A 268 -18.72 3.29 -12.13
C PHE A 268 -18.78 1.85 -12.65
N SER A 269 -19.97 1.28 -12.92
CA SER A 269 -20.08 -0.13 -13.30
C SER A 269 -19.36 -0.39 -14.63
N PRO A 270 -18.32 -1.24 -14.68
CA PRO A 270 -17.61 -1.49 -15.93
C PRO A 270 -18.54 -1.97 -17.05
N ALA A 271 -19.60 -2.72 -16.75
CA ALA A 271 -20.56 -3.15 -17.77
C ALA A 271 -21.13 -1.97 -18.58
N LEU A 272 -21.50 -0.87 -17.92
CA LEU A 272 -22.07 0.32 -18.58
C LEU A 272 -21.01 1.07 -19.41
N HIS A 273 -19.81 1.22 -18.87
CA HIS A 273 -18.71 1.93 -19.53
C HIS A 273 -18.12 1.15 -20.72
N LEU A 274 -18.20 -0.19 -20.70
CA LEU A 274 -17.62 -1.06 -21.72
C LEU A 274 -18.59 -1.42 -22.86
N GLU A 275 -19.90 -1.47 -22.60
CA GLU A 275 -20.92 -1.88 -23.60
C GLU A 275 -21.27 -0.80 -24.64
N GLN A 276 -21.14 0.50 -24.32
CA GLN A 276 -21.53 1.58 -25.23
C GLN A 276 -20.64 1.74 -26.48
N GLN A 277 -19.60 0.92 -26.68
CA GLN A 277 -18.86 0.92 -27.96
C GLN A 277 -19.71 0.50 -29.18
N GLN A 278 -20.94 0.01 -29.00
CA GLN A 278 -21.74 -0.58 -30.08
C GLN A 278 -22.96 0.22 -30.57
N HIS A 279 -23.39 1.32 -29.92
CA HIS A 279 -24.55 2.12 -30.39
C HIS A 279 -24.37 3.61 -30.10
N ASP A 280 -24.35 4.43 -31.16
CA ASP A 280 -24.68 5.85 -31.14
C ASP A 280 -26.15 5.97 -31.54
N PRO A 281 -27.04 6.51 -30.68
CA PRO A 281 -27.53 7.86 -30.95
C PRO A 281 -27.95 8.67 -29.71
N GLY A 282 -27.29 9.81 -29.50
CA GLY A 282 -27.90 11.06 -29.04
C GLY A 282 -28.73 11.08 -27.74
N GLY A 283 -28.06 11.22 -26.60
CA GLY A 283 -28.67 11.67 -25.34
C GLY A 283 -27.68 12.32 -24.37
N SER A 284 -28.13 13.32 -23.60
CA SER A 284 -27.32 14.10 -22.63
C SER A 284 -26.61 13.28 -21.53
N MET A 285 -26.94 11.99 -21.37
CA MET A 285 -26.36 11.08 -20.38
C MET A 285 -25.29 10.16 -20.99
N ASP A 286 -25.16 10.13 -22.33
CA ASP A 286 -24.18 9.31 -23.06
C ASP A 286 -22.74 9.77 -22.87
N SER A 287 -22.50 11.01 -22.45
CA SER A 287 -21.12 11.51 -22.30
C SER A 287 -20.39 10.91 -21.10
N LEU A 288 -21.10 10.35 -20.11
CA LEU A 288 -20.47 9.80 -18.90
C LEU A 288 -19.74 8.47 -19.19
N TYR A 289 -20.30 7.69 -20.11
CA TYR A 289 -19.82 6.34 -20.46
C TYR A 289 -18.95 6.34 -21.72
N ALA A 290 -19.02 7.41 -22.51
CA ALA A 290 -18.19 7.58 -23.69
C ALA A 290 -16.74 7.92 -23.32
N HIS A 291 -15.84 6.96 -23.53
CA HIS A 291 -14.42 7.07 -23.21
C HIS A 291 -13.53 6.97 -24.44
N ASP A 292 -12.44 7.74 -24.41
CA ASP A 292 -11.36 7.58 -25.37
C ASP A 292 -10.36 6.56 -24.83
N TYR A 293 -10.49 5.30 -25.25
CA TYR A 293 -9.69 4.19 -24.74
C TYR A 293 -8.23 4.24 -25.22
N LEU A 294 -7.31 4.18 -24.26
CA LEU A 294 -5.89 3.93 -24.51
C LEU A 294 -5.65 2.44 -24.74
N ILE A 295 -6.29 1.61 -23.92
CA ILE A 295 -6.28 0.15 -24.03
C ILE A 295 -7.74 -0.28 -24.09
N ASN A 296 -8.14 -0.78 -25.25
CA ASN A 296 -9.47 -1.35 -25.40
C ASN A 296 -9.61 -2.59 -24.50
N PRO A 297 -10.85 -2.90 -24.05
CA PRO A 297 -11.08 -3.94 -23.07
C PRO A 297 -10.48 -5.29 -23.48
N VAL A 298 -9.45 -5.73 -22.74
CA VAL A 298 -8.72 -6.96 -23.02
C VAL A 298 -9.02 -8.02 -21.97
N SER A 299 -9.22 -9.25 -22.45
CA SER A 299 -9.33 -10.44 -21.62
C SER A 299 -8.20 -11.41 -21.91
N GLY A 300 -7.86 -12.23 -20.92
CA GLY A 300 -6.75 -13.15 -21.04
C GLY A 300 -6.50 -14.00 -19.81
N SER A 301 -5.41 -14.75 -19.85
CA SER A 301 -4.93 -15.57 -18.75
C SER A 301 -3.43 -15.38 -18.54
N CYS A 302 -2.97 -15.57 -17.32
CA CYS A 302 -1.59 -15.39 -16.92
C CYS A 302 -1.18 -16.48 -15.93
N ASN A 303 -0.15 -17.26 -16.27
CA ASN A 303 0.46 -18.20 -15.36
C ASN A 303 1.73 -17.58 -14.78
N TYR A 304 1.78 -17.43 -13.47
CA TYR A 304 2.88 -16.82 -12.73
C TYR A 304 3.58 -17.87 -11.85
N THR A 305 4.91 -17.95 -11.99
CA THR A 305 5.77 -18.78 -11.16
C THR A 305 6.81 -17.92 -10.44
N ARG A 306 6.87 -18.05 -9.12
CA ARG A 306 7.90 -17.43 -8.27
C ARG A 306 8.73 -18.50 -7.59
N ARG A 307 10.05 -18.41 -7.75
CA ARG A 307 11.04 -19.28 -7.14
C ARG A 307 11.79 -18.52 -6.04
N SER A 308 11.87 -19.09 -4.85
CA SER A 308 12.68 -18.52 -3.75
C SER A 308 14.17 -18.59 -4.06
N SER A 309 14.99 -17.85 -3.30
CA SER A 309 16.46 -17.98 -3.39
C SER A 309 16.93 -19.39 -3.00
N LYS A 310 16.36 -19.96 -1.94
CA LYS A 310 16.66 -21.33 -1.49
C LYS A 310 16.34 -22.38 -2.56
N PHE A 311 15.17 -22.28 -3.21
CA PHE A 311 14.79 -23.17 -4.31
C PHE A 311 15.81 -23.14 -5.45
N ARG A 312 16.25 -21.94 -5.85
CA ARG A 312 17.24 -21.77 -6.91
C ARG A 312 18.63 -22.29 -6.55
N GLN A 313 19.01 -22.27 -5.27
CA GLN A 313 20.26 -22.87 -4.81
C GLN A 313 20.20 -24.40 -4.83
N LEU A 314 19.05 -24.97 -4.47
CA LEU A 314 18.81 -26.42 -4.50
C LEU A 314 18.82 -26.97 -5.93
N GLU A 315 18.23 -26.27 -6.90
CA GLU A 315 18.25 -26.72 -8.30
C GLU A 315 19.47 -26.25 -9.11
N GLY A 316 20.20 -25.25 -8.61
CA GLY A 316 21.39 -24.71 -9.29
C GLY A 316 22.65 -25.56 -9.13
N SER A 317 22.61 -26.65 -8.36
CA SER A 317 23.73 -27.57 -8.16
C SER A 317 24.05 -28.44 -9.38
N ASP A 318 23.09 -28.61 -10.30
CA ASP A 318 23.14 -29.64 -11.35
C ASP A 318 23.72 -29.14 -12.69
N GLY A 319 24.52 -28.06 -12.68
CA GLY A 319 25.16 -27.51 -13.89
C GLY A 319 24.19 -26.91 -14.92
N ARG A 320 22.89 -26.83 -14.58
CA ARG A 320 21.84 -26.21 -15.41
C ARG A 320 21.90 -24.67 -15.32
N PRO A 321 21.50 -23.95 -16.38
CA PRO A 321 21.42 -22.50 -16.33
C PRO A 321 20.47 -22.04 -15.21
N ALA A 322 20.85 -20.96 -14.52
CA ALA A 322 20.12 -20.47 -13.36
C ALA A 322 18.67 -20.09 -13.74
N LEU A 323 17.69 -20.71 -13.08
CA LEU A 323 16.29 -20.44 -13.32
C LEU A 323 15.89 -19.00 -12.92
N PRO A 324 14.98 -18.36 -13.68
CA PRO A 324 14.49 -17.04 -13.35
C PRO A 324 13.70 -17.08 -12.03
N LYS A 325 13.94 -16.08 -11.18
CA LYS A 325 13.25 -15.93 -9.90
C LYS A 325 11.74 -15.73 -10.09
N HIS A 326 11.37 -15.02 -11.15
CA HIS A 326 10.00 -14.71 -11.53
C HIS A 326 9.83 -15.07 -12.99
N GLU A 327 8.77 -15.80 -13.30
CA GLU A 327 8.43 -16.23 -14.65
C GLU A 327 6.92 -16.05 -14.84
N THR A 328 6.54 -15.46 -15.96
CA THR A 328 5.15 -15.13 -16.26
C THR A 328 4.85 -15.49 -17.70
N ALA A 329 3.81 -16.29 -17.93
CA ALA A 329 3.30 -16.60 -19.26
C ALA A 329 1.91 -15.96 -19.43
N LEU A 330 1.84 -14.88 -20.20
CA LEU A 330 0.63 -14.10 -20.45
C LEU A 330 0.02 -14.46 -21.82
N ARG A 331 -1.29 -14.70 -21.86
CA ARG A 331 -2.07 -14.95 -23.08
C ARG A 331 -3.25 -13.99 -23.12
N LEU A 332 -3.21 -13.05 -24.05
CA LEU A 332 -4.29 -12.07 -24.27
C LEU A 332 -5.05 -12.47 -25.55
N GLN A 333 -6.35 -12.22 -25.58
CA GLN A 333 -7.18 -12.54 -26.75
C GLN A 333 -6.92 -11.59 -27.92
N SER A 334 -7.10 -10.29 -27.70
CA SER A 334 -6.83 -9.22 -28.65
C SER A 334 -6.42 -7.97 -27.86
N LEU A 335 -5.35 -7.30 -28.28
CA LEU A 335 -4.86 -6.08 -27.66
C LEU A 335 -4.88 -4.98 -28.71
N ALA A 336 -5.74 -3.99 -28.50
CA ALA A 336 -5.76 -2.76 -29.30
C ALA A 336 -5.37 -1.59 -28.39
N VAL A 337 -4.31 -0.89 -28.81
CA VAL A 337 -3.80 0.30 -28.13
C VAL A 337 -3.88 1.45 -29.10
N ALA A 338 -4.49 2.55 -28.66
CA ALA A 338 -4.63 3.76 -29.45
C ALA A 338 -4.28 4.97 -28.60
N LEU A 339 -3.71 5.99 -29.23
CA LEU A 339 -3.39 7.25 -28.58
C LEU A 339 -3.67 8.39 -29.57
N SER A 340 -4.66 9.21 -29.26
CA SER A 340 -4.97 10.41 -30.04
C SER A 340 -4.00 11.56 -29.73
N GLY A 341 -3.98 12.58 -30.59
CA GLY A 341 -3.14 13.76 -30.39
C GLY A 341 -3.46 14.52 -29.10
N SER A 342 -4.74 14.69 -28.76
CA SER A 342 -5.17 15.33 -27.51
C SER A 342 -4.76 14.52 -26.29
N GLN A 343 -4.89 13.20 -26.33
CA GLN A 343 -4.43 12.31 -25.25
C GLN A 343 -2.91 12.34 -25.09
N TYR A 344 -2.14 12.42 -26.17
CA TYR A 344 -0.69 12.53 -26.10
C TYR A 344 -0.27 13.82 -25.36
N VAL A 345 -0.81 14.98 -25.77
CA VAL A 345 -0.51 16.27 -25.14
C VAL A 345 -0.99 16.29 -23.69
N GLY A 346 -2.21 15.80 -23.43
CA GLY A 346 -2.75 15.70 -22.06
C GLY A 346 -1.95 14.78 -21.16
N ALA A 347 -1.45 13.65 -21.68
CA ALA A 347 -0.59 12.74 -20.93
C ALA A 347 0.77 13.34 -20.61
N GLN A 348 1.36 14.10 -21.52
CA GLN A 348 2.59 14.84 -21.23
C GLN A 348 2.37 15.89 -20.14
N ALA A 349 1.31 16.71 -20.26
CA ALA A 349 0.99 17.73 -19.27
C ALA A 349 0.74 17.12 -17.88
N LEU A 350 -0.03 16.02 -17.82
CA LEU A 350 -0.27 15.29 -16.58
C LEU A 350 1.02 14.69 -16.01
N ALA A 351 1.86 14.06 -16.84
CA ALA A 351 3.13 13.50 -16.39
C ALA A 351 4.07 14.57 -15.83
N GLU A 352 4.19 15.74 -16.47
CA GLU A 352 4.98 16.87 -16.00
C GLU A 352 4.46 17.44 -14.68
N ALA A 353 3.14 17.56 -14.53
CA ALA A 353 2.51 18.02 -13.30
C ALA A 353 2.76 17.03 -12.14
N LEU A 354 2.57 15.72 -12.40
CA LEU A 354 2.84 14.66 -11.43
C LEU A 354 4.32 14.61 -11.03
N ASP A 355 5.26 14.71 -11.99
CA ASP A 355 6.70 14.74 -11.71
C ASP A 355 7.08 15.98 -10.89
N THR A 356 6.48 17.14 -11.20
CA THR A 356 6.66 18.36 -10.42
C THR A 356 6.26 18.15 -8.95
N VAL A 357 5.12 17.50 -8.70
CA VAL A 357 4.69 17.21 -7.32
C VAL A 357 5.55 16.14 -6.67
N ALA A 358 5.78 15.01 -7.34
CA ALA A 358 6.61 13.93 -6.82
C ALA A 358 8.02 14.44 -6.44
N SER A 359 8.59 15.32 -7.26
CA SER A 359 9.86 15.95 -6.97
C SER A 359 9.79 16.87 -5.73
N ARG A 360 8.66 17.53 -5.48
CA ARG A 360 8.42 18.45 -4.34
C ARG A 360 8.10 17.71 -3.04
N MET A 361 7.35 16.61 -3.11
CA MET A 361 6.79 15.87 -1.95
C MET A 361 7.79 15.65 -0.80
N PRO A 362 9.05 15.19 -1.03
CA PRO A 362 9.99 14.91 0.05
C PRO A 362 10.31 16.11 0.96
N HIS A 363 10.12 17.33 0.46
CA HIS A 363 10.42 18.58 1.17
C HIS A 363 9.25 19.57 1.17
N ALA A 364 8.05 19.14 0.78
CA ALA A 364 6.85 19.98 0.76
C ALA A 364 6.54 20.61 2.14
N HIS A 365 6.75 19.86 3.22
CA HIS A 365 6.58 20.33 4.61
C HIS A 365 7.48 21.52 4.98
N LEU A 366 8.59 21.73 4.26
CA LEU A 366 9.51 22.84 4.47
C LEU A 366 9.14 24.07 3.64
N ARG A 367 8.13 24.01 2.77
CA ARG A 367 7.83 25.11 1.83
C ARG A 367 7.27 26.34 2.56
N PRO A 368 7.76 27.56 2.28
CA PRO A 368 7.13 28.79 2.74
C PRO A 368 5.70 28.91 2.19
N ARG A 369 4.75 29.36 3.02
CA ARG A 369 3.33 29.58 2.65
C ARG A 369 3.02 31.05 2.27
N PHE A 370 4.05 31.85 2.01
CA PHE A 370 3.93 33.26 1.60
C PHE A 370 4.69 33.51 0.30
N ARG A 371 4.26 34.52 -0.47
CA ARG A 371 4.95 34.91 -1.71
C ARG A 371 6.37 35.40 -1.41
N PRO A 372 7.34 35.15 -2.30
CA PRO A 372 8.66 35.74 -2.19
C PRO A 372 8.54 37.27 -2.28
N SER A 373 8.94 37.96 -1.21
CA SER A 373 9.10 39.41 -1.15
C SER A 373 10.50 39.75 -0.63
N THR A 374 10.86 41.03 -0.52
CA THR A 374 12.20 41.46 -0.10
C THR A 374 12.50 41.12 1.37
N GLY A 375 13.79 41.07 1.71
CA GLY A 375 14.24 40.87 3.10
C GLY A 375 14.06 39.45 3.63
N ALA A 376 13.39 39.32 4.78
CA ALA A 376 13.27 38.06 5.51
C ALA A 376 12.49 36.99 4.73
N ALA A 377 11.49 37.39 3.93
CA ALA A 377 10.74 36.50 3.07
C ALA A 377 11.60 35.89 1.95
N ALA A 378 12.44 36.68 1.26
CA ALA A 378 13.41 36.15 0.30
C ALA A 378 14.38 35.16 0.95
N ARG A 379 14.87 35.48 2.16
CA ARG A 379 15.78 34.59 2.90
C ARG A 379 15.14 33.24 3.24
N ALA A 380 13.88 33.24 3.63
CA ALA A 380 13.11 32.02 3.89
C ALA A 380 12.97 31.11 2.66
N TRP A 381 12.75 31.70 1.48
CA TRP A 381 12.73 30.98 0.20
C TRP A 381 14.09 30.42 -0.19
N TRP A 382 15.18 31.15 0.03
CA TRP A 382 16.54 30.64 -0.18
C TRP A 382 16.90 29.51 0.78
N GLN A 383 16.52 29.61 2.05
CA GLN A 383 16.71 28.53 3.02
C GLN A 383 15.94 27.27 2.62
N TYR A 384 14.70 27.42 2.15
CA TYR A 384 13.93 26.31 1.58
C TYR A 384 14.64 25.67 0.40
N ALA A 385 15.08 26.47 -0.59
CA ALA A 385 15.75 25.97 -1.79
C ALA A 385 17.03 25.18 -1.46
N LEU A 386 17.89 25.75 -0.60
CA LEU A 386 19.12 25.08 -0.16
C LEU A 386 18.84 23.75 0.55
N ARG A 387 17.80 23.68 1.38
CA ARG A 387 17.40 22.46 2.10
C ARG A 387 16.77 21.43 1.17
N ALA A 388 15.91 21.84 0.26
CA ALA A 388 15.31 20.97 -0.75
C ALA A 388 16.38 20.29 -1.61
N VAL A 389 17.35 21.09 -2.09
CA VAL A 389 18.52 20.57 -2.83
C VAL A 389 19.37 19.68 -1.94
N GLY A 390 19.63 20.08 -0.68
CA GLY A 390 20.37 19.28 0.28
C GLY A 390 19.75 17.90 0.54
N ILE A 391 18.43 17.81 0.70
CA ILE A 391 17.70 16.55 0.87
C ILE A 391 17.84 15.67 -0.37
N ARG A 392 17.63 16.24 -1.58
CA ARG A 392 17.79 15.51 -2.85
C ARG A 392 19.23 15.02 -3.04
N HIS A 393 20.21 15.87 -2.75
CA HIS A 393 21.62 15.54 -2.84
C HIS A 393 22.01 14.47 -1.83
N LEU A 394 21.55 14.54 -0.58
CA LEU A 394 21.79 13.49 0.42
C LEU A 394 21.16 12.14 0.04
N ALA A 395 19.98 12.15 -0.59
CA ALA A 395 19.33 10.94 -1.08
C ALA A 395 20.08 10.29 -2.25
N ARG A 396 20.63 11.11 -3.17
CA ARG A 396 21.42 10.65 -4.34
C ARG A 396 22.87 10.34 -4.01
N SER A 397 23.50 11.15 -3.14
CA SER A 397 24.89 11.04 -2.65
C SER A 397 25.04 9.97 -1.56
N ARG A 398 24.27 8.88 -1.67
CA ARG A 398 24.55 7.63 -0.93
C ARG A 398 25.79 6.91 -1.49
N SER A 399 26.68 7.62 -2.19
CA SER A 399 28.09 7.24 -2.25
C SER A 399 28.66 7.37 -0.85
N SER A 400 28.62 6.26 -0.12
CA SER A 400 29.20 6.12 1.20
C SER A 400 30.71 6.26 1.04
N SER A 401 31.27 7.46 1.26
CA SER A 401 32.73 7.56 1.39
C SER A 401 33.12 6.83 2.68
N TRP A 402 34.20 6.05 2.62
CA TRP A 402 34.71 5.32 3.78
C TRP A 402 34.96 6.25 4.98
N SER A 403 35.39 7.48 4.72
CA SER A 403 35.57 8.53 5.72
C SER A 403 34.28 8.89 6.44
N ARG A 404 33.16 9.02 5.70
CA ARG A 404 31.85 9.32 6.28
C ARG A 404 31.29 8.14 7.08
N LEU A 405 31.47 6.92 6.58
CA LEU A 405 31.09 5.71 7.31
C LEU A 405 31.88 5.59 8.62
N HIS A 406 33.20 5.81 8.57
CA HIS A 406 34.07 5.79 9.74
C HIS A 406 33.65 6.85 10.77
N LEU A 407 33.36 8.09 10.32
CA LEU A 407 32.85 9.16 11.19
C LEU A 407 31.52 8.77 11.86
N VAL A 408 30.54 8.27 11.10
CA VAL A 408 29.24 7.86 11.65
C VAL A 408 29.39 6.70 12.64
N CYS A 409 30.22 5.70 12.32
CA CYS A 409 30.52 4.60 13.23
C CYS A 409 31.19 5.09 14.52
N SER A 410 32.13 6.04 14.41
CA SER A 410 32.82 6.66 15.55
C SER A 410 31.85 7.43 16.44
N LEU A 411 30.98 8.25 15.84
CA LEU A 411 29.94 9.00 16.55
C LEU A 411 28.95 8.05 17.22
N ARG A 412 28.54 6.98 16.55
CA ARG A 412 27.65 5.96 17.13
C ARG A 412 28.28 5.26 18.34
N LYS A 413 29.57 4.88 18.26
CA LYS A 413 30.31 4.27 19.37
C LYS A 413 30.35 5.18 20.60
N LYS A 414 30.42 6.50 20.41
CA LYS A 414 30.35 7.49 21.49
C LYS A 414 28.92 7.74 21.96
N TYR A 415 27.97 7.86 21.04
CA TYR A 415 26.58 8.21 21.32
C TYR A 415 25.84 7.15 22.15
N VAL A 416 25.99 5.86 21.82
CA VAL A 416 25.24 4.77 22.49
C VAL A 416 25.49 4.73 24.00
N PRO A 417 26.74 4.76 24.50
CA PRO A 417 27.02 4.84 25.94
C PRO A 417 26.44 6.10 26.60
N HIS A 418 26.58 7.27 25.96
CA HIS A 418 26.05 8.52 26.50
C HIS A 418 24.51 8.51 26.58
N TYR A 419 23.85 7.98 25.56
CA TYR A 419 22.39 7.87 25.54
C TYR A 419 21.87 6.88 26.57
N ALA A 420 22.54 5.72 26.73
CA ALA A 420 22.21 4.76 27.78
C ALA A 420 22.32 5.38 29.17
N LYS A 421 23.37 6.18 29.41
CA LYS A 421 23.53 6.95 30.65
C LYS A 421 22.42 7.98 30.86
N CYS A 422 22.04 8.73 29.83
CA CYS A 422 20.92 9.67 29.94
C CYS A 422 19.59 8.97 30.24
N LEU A 423 19.34 7.77 29.70
CA LEU A 423 18.16 6.97 30.02
C LEU A 423 18.18 6.44 31.45
N SER A 424 19.32 5.96 31.95
CA SER A 424 19.46 5.53 33.34
C SER A 424 19.28 6.69 34.32
N ASP A 425 19.82 7.86 33.98
CA ASP A 425 19.73 9.07 34.80
C ASP A 425 18.30 9.65 34.80
N ALA A 426 17.58 9.54 33.68
CA ALA A 426 16.16 9.91 33.61
C ALA A 426 15.27 8.93 34.39
N ALA A 427 15.56 7.62 34.34
CA ALA A 427 14.83 6.60 35.09
C ALA A 427 15.03 6.78 36.61
N SER A 428 16.25 7.03 37.06
CA SER A 428 16.56 7.29 38.48
C SER A 428 15.95 8.61 38.98
N ALA A 429 15.91 9.66 38.17
CA ALA A 429 15.23 10.91 38.49
C ALA A 429 13.69 10.75 38.59
N SER A 430 13.09 9.86 37.78
CA SER A 430 11.65 9.56 37.84
C SER A 430 11.26 8.71 39.06
N GLY A 431 12.14 7.80 39.49
CA GLY A 431 11.96 7.00 40.72
C GLY A 431 12.09 7.82 42.00
N SER A 432 12.97 8.83 42.01
CA SER A 432 13.15 9.76 43.14
C SER A 432 11.92 10.65 43.40
N ARG A 433 11.13 10.99 42.37
CA ARG A 433 9.89 11.77 42.54
C ARG A 433 8.70 10.95 43.06
N ALA A 434 8.72 9.63 42.94
CA ALA A 434 7.67 8.75 43.45
C ALA A 434 7.88 8.34 44.93
N GLY A 435 9.10 8.46 45.47
CA GLY A 435 9.43 8.10 46.84
C GLY A 435 9.32 9.22 47.88
N GLY A 436 8.87 10.42 47.51
CA GLY A 436 8.81 11.60 48.38
C GLY A 436 7.45 11.95 48.96
N VAL A 437 6.44 11.08 48.84
CA VAL A 437 5.12 11.27 49.47
C VAL A 437 4.79 10.01 50.27
N GLY A 438 5.35 9.91 51.47
CA GLY A 438 5.05 8.84 52.41
C GLY A 438 6.11 8.73 53.50
N GLY A 439 5.89 9.43 54.62
CA GLY A 439 6.65 9.27 55.86
C GLY A 439 7.28 10.56 56.34
#